data_AF-A0A1Q7Z4M2-F1
#
_entry.id   AF-A0A1Q7Z4M2-F1
#
_cell.length_a   1.000
_cell.length_b   1.000
_cell.length_c   1.000
_cell.angle_alpha   90.00
_cell.angle_beta   90.00
_cell.angle_gamma   90.00
#
_symmetry.space_group_name_H-M   'P 1'
#
loop_
_entity.id
_entity.type
_entity.pdbx_description
1 polymer ?
#
loop_
_entity_poly.entity_id
_entity_poly.type
_entity_poly.pdbx_seq_one_letter_code
_entity_poly.pdbx_strand_id
1 'polypeptide(L)'
;MTVKGLKRRVLPELDDEFAKDLGEFETLDTLKTRVREDLEHEAKHAADRDVRGELMKQLASRLPFEVPASLVAREIDRRLEDFARRLIDQNIDPRQAGIDWNAFRESQRDVAREAVAAALVLDEVTRREQLDVTDEEVEREVGRYAERTGRTPAAVRAALEKEGGLSRVYAGLRREKSIDFAMSRATIAGNS
;
A
#
# COMPACT_ATOMS: atom_id res chain seq x y z
N MET A 1 35.64 -19.12 36.82
CA MET A 1 34.96 -18.46 35.70
C MET A 1 35.32 -16.99 35.73
N THR A 2 36.15 -16.54 34.79
CA THR A 2 36.64 -15.16 34.73
C THR A 2 35.70 -14.37 33.82
N VAL A 3 35.14 -13.27 34.32
CA VAL A 3 34.21 -12.41 33.56
C VAL A 3 34.95 -11.81 32.36
N LYS A 4 34.59 -12.26 31.15
CA LYS A 4 35.09 -11.70 29.88
C LYS A 4 34.34 -10.41 29.57
N GLY A 5 34.95 -9.27 29.90
CA GLY A 5 34.77 -7.96 29.26
C GLY A 5 33.35 -7.38 29.21
N LEU A 6 33.09 -6.39 30.07
CA LEU A 6 31.92 -5.52 29.96
C LEU A 6 32.09 -4.58 28.75
N LYS A 7 31.47 -4.88 27.60
CA LYS A 7 31.42 -3.97 26.45
C LYS A 7 30.42 -2.85 26.73
N ARG A 8 30.93 -1.69 27.16
CA ARG A 8 30.13 -0.45 27.22
C ARG A 8 29.95 0.05 25.79
N ARG A 9 28.72 0.15 25.29
CA ARG A 9 28.42 0.88 24.05
C ARG A 9 28.75 2.35 24.29
N VAL A 10 29.91 2.79 23.82
CA VAL A 10 30.20 4.21 23.67
C VAL A 10 29.55 4.61 22.35
N LEU A 11 28.46 5.37 22.42
CA LEU A 11 27.89 5.99 21.23
C LEU A 11 28.95 6.97 20.70
N PRO A 12 29.40 6.84 19.44
CA PRO A 12 30.29 7.83 18.84
C PRO A 12 29.63 9.21 18.91
N GLU A 13 30.43 10.27 18.99
CA GLU A 13 29.90 11.61 18.87
C GLU A 13 29.24 11.76 17.50
N LEU A 14 28.06 12.37 17.48
CA LEU A 14 27.35 12.67 16.23
C LEU A 14 28.09 13.81 15.55
N ASP A 15 29.05 13.48 14.70
CA ASP A 15 29.90 14.40 13.94
C ASP A 15 29.97 13.99 12.45
N ASP A 16 30.75 14.71 11.66
CA ASP A 16 30.89 14.45 10.23
C ASP A 16 31.60 13.11 9.93
N GLU A 17 32.42 12.60 10.85
CA GLU A 17 33.04 11.28 10.71
C GLU A 17 32.00 10.17 10.91
N PHE A 18 31.06 10.34 11.85
CA PHE A 18 29.90 9.45 11.98
C PHE A 18 29.02 9.44 10.71
N ALA A 19 28.85 10.58 10.05
CA ALA A 19 28.08 10.65 8.81
C ALA A 19 28.80 9.92 7.65
N LYS A 20 30.12 10.08 7.54
CA LYS A 20 30.95 9.37 6.55
C LYS A 20 31.00 7.87 6.76
N ASP A 21 30.96 7.41 8.02
CA ASP A 21 30.88 5.98 8.36
C ASP A 21 29.62 5.29 7.81
N LEU A 22 28.56 6.06 7.54
CA LEU A 22 27.33 5.58 6.90
C LEU A 22 27.41 5.58 5.36
N GLY A 23 28.56 5.96 4.79
CA GLY A 23 28.95 5.78 3.39
C GLY A 23 28.32 6.75 2.39
N GLU A 24 27.12 7.30 2.68
CA GLU A 24 26.36 8.14 1.74
C GLU A 24 26.33 9.63 2.10
N PHE A 25 26.90 10.03 3.25
CA PHE A 25 26.78 11.39 3.77
C PHE A 25 28.14 12.03 4.06
N GLU A 26 28.39 13.20 3.46
CA GLU A 26 29.64 13.95 3.65
C GLU A 26 29.71 14.71 4.97
N THR A 27 28.56 15.07 5.56
CA THR A 27 28.45 15.85 6.80
C THR A 27 27.29 15.35 7.66
N LEU A 28 27.35 15.65 8.96
CA LEU A 28 26.25 15.39 9.88
C LEU A 28 24.98 16.17 9.48
N ASP A 29 25.14 17.34 8.85
CA ASP A 29 24.01 18.14 8.39
C ASP A 29 23.28 17.49 7.22
N THR A 30 24.00 16.88 6.26
CA THR A 30 23.39 16.12 5.17
C THR A 30 22.69 14.86 5.69
N LEU A 31 23.30 14.17 6.66
CA LEU A 31 22.66 13.05 7.35
C LEU A 31 21.36 13.48 8.07
N LYS A 32 21.40 14.57 8.85
CA LYS A 32 20.23 15.10 9.57
C LYS A 32 19.12 15.54 8.63
N THR A 33 19.47 16.15 7.51
CA THR A 33 18.52 16.57 6.48
C THR A 33 17.84 15.36 5.85
N ARG A 34 18.61 14.33 5.47
CA ARG A 34 18.04 13.09 4.92
C ARG A 34 17.12 12.39 5.91
N VAL A 35 17.53 12.27 7.17
CA VAL A 35 16.70 11.67 8.22
C VAL A 35 15.42 12.47 8.43
N ARG A 36 15.49 13.81 8.40
CA ARG A 36 14.30 14.66 8.46
C ARG A 36 13.36 14.40 7.29
N GLU A 37 13.88 14.37 6.06
CA GLU A 37 13.07 14.08 4.86
C GLU A 37 12.42 12.70 4.93
N ASP A 38 13.15 11.68 5.42
CA ASP A 38 12.61 10.33 5.60
C ASP A 38 11.48 10.31 6.63
N LEU A 39 11.65 11.00 7.76
CA LEU A 39 10.63 11.11 8.80
C LEU A 39 9.40 11.91 8.32
N GLU A 40 9.60 13.00 7.58
CA GLU A 40 8.51 13.79 6.99
C GLU A 40 7.74 12.96 5.95
N HIS A 41 8.46 12.20 5.12
CA HIS A 41 7.86 11.28 4.16
C HIS A 41 7.07 10.18 4.87
N GLU A 42 7.64 9.54 5.90
CA GLU A 42 6.96 8.52 6.69
C GLU A 42 5.70 9.07 7.38
N ALA A 43 5.80 10.25 8.00
CA ALA A 43 4.68 10.92 8.65
C ALA A 43 3.56 11.25 7.65
N LYS A 44 3.91 11.76 6.47
CA LYS A 44 2.95 12.03 5.39
C LYS A 44 2.24 10.76 4.93
N HIS A 45 2.98 9.68 4.71
CA HIS A 45 2.39 8.38 4.32
C HIS A 45 1.55 7.75 5.43
N ALA A 46 1.90 7.96 6.69
CA ALA A 46 1.06 7.55 7.82
C ALA A 46 -0.26 8.32 7.82
N ALA A 47 -0.20 9.66 7.73
CA ALA A 47 -1.39 10.50 7.68
C ALA A 47 -2.30 10.15 6.48
N ASP A 48 -1.74 9.97 5.28
CA ASP A 48 -2.50 9.59 4.09
C ASP A 48 -3.17 8.22 4.26
N ARG A 49 -2.50 7.26 4.91
CA ARG A 49 -3.08 5.94 5.21
C ARG A 49 -4.22 6.04 6.21
N ASP A 50 -4.05 6.84 7.27
CA ASP A 50 -5.06 7.00 8.31
C ASP A 50 -6.32 7.67 7.75
N VAL A 51 -6.15 8.75 6.97
CA VAL A 51 -7.28 9.44 6.34
C VAL A 51 -8.00 8.52 5.34
N ARG A 52 -7.27 7.79 4.51
CA ARG A 52 -7.87 6.80 3.58
C ARG A 52 -8.58 5.68 4.34
N GLY A 53 -7.99 5.19 5.43
CA GLY A 53 -8.59 4.16 6.27
C GLY A 53 -9.90 4.63 6.90
N GLU A 54 -9.92 5.86 7.43
CA GLU A 54 -11.12 6.47 8.00
C GLU A 54 -12.21 6.70 6.93
N LEU A 55 -11.83 7.15 5.73
CA LEU A 55 -12.77 7.23 4.61
C LEU A 55 -13.41 5.86 4.32
N MET A 56 -12.62 4.79 4.25
CA MET A 56 -13.17 3.45 3.98
C MET A 56 -14.14 3.00 5.07
N LYS A 57 -13.82 3.23 6.35
CA LYS A 57 -14.73 2.94 7.48
C LYS A 57 -16.05 3.69 7.36
N GLN A 58 -15.99 4.99 7.07
CA GLN A 58 -17.19 5.81 6.91
C GLN A 58 -18.02 5.35 5.72
N LEU A 59 -17.40 5.02 4.60
CA LEU A 59 -18.09 4.47 3.44
C LEU A 59 -18.77 3.13 3.78
N ALA A 60 -18.05 2.22 4.45
CA ALA A 60 -18.60 0.94 4.89
C ALA A 60 -19.83 1.10 5.79
N SER A 61 -19.81 2.05 6.72
CA SER A 61 -20.93 2.34 7.64
C SER A 61 -22.20 2.84 6.94
N ARG A 62 -22.08 3.36 5.72
CA ARG A 62 -23.21 3.88 4.92
C ARG A 62 -23.88 2.81 4.07
N LEU A 63 -23.37 1.57 4.06
CA LEU A 63 -24.00 0.48 3.34
C LEU A 63 -25.31 0.07 4.04
N PRO A 64 -26.48 0.18 3.39
CA PRO A 64 -27.77 -0.03 4.04
C PRO A 64 -28.17 -1.50 4.16
N PHE A 65 -27.32 -2.43 3.74
CA PHE A 65 -27.59 -3.86 3.72
C PHE A 65 -26.36 -4.68 4.11
N GLU A 66 -26.55 -5.95 4.44
CA GLU A 66 -25.44 -6.83 4.79
C GLU A 66 -24.59 -7.23 3.58
N VAL A 67 -23.28 -7.21 3.78
CA VAL A 67 -22.33 -7.66 2.76
C VAL A 67 -22.50 -9.16 2.47
N PRO A 68 -22.66 -9.57 1.20
CA PRO A 68 -22.74 -10.99 0.85
C PRO A 68 -21.52 -11.78 1.32
N ALA A 69 -21.74 -12.89 2.02
CA ALA A 69 -20.67 -13.73 2.57
C ALA A 69 -19.68 -14.24 1.51
N SER A 70 -20.16 -14.48 0.27
CA SER A 70 -19.33 -14.89 -0.85
C SER A 70 -18.33 -13.81 -1.28
N LEU A 71 -18.69 -12.53 -1.18
CA LEU A 71 -17.78 -11.43 -1.47
C LEU A 71 -16.74 -11.25 -0.36
N VAL A 72 -17.17 -11.39 0.90
CA VAL A 72 -16.25 -11.37 2.06
C VAL A 72 -15.23 -12.51 1.93
N ALA A 73 -15.67 -13.72 1.60
CA ALA A 73 -14.77 -14.87 1.42
C ALA A 73 -13.71 -14.62 0.33
N ARG A 74 -14.13 -14.08 -0.83
CA ARG A 74 -13.20 -13.73 -1.92
C ARG A 74 -12.19 -12.66 -1.50
N GLU A 75 -12.62 -11.67 -0.74
CA GLU A 75 -11.72 -10.62 -0.25
C GLU A 75 -10.71 -11.17 0.77
N ILE A 76 -11.14 -12.09 1.65
CA ILE A 76 -10.24 -12.81 2.55
C ILE A 76 -9.20 -13.60 1.74
N ASP A 77 -9.63 -14.36 0.73
CA ASP A 77 -8.72 -15.14 -0.12
C ASP A 77 -7.68 -14.24 -0.80
N ARG A 78 -8.14 -13.12 -1.37
CA ARG A 78 -7.27 -12.11 -2.00
C ARG A 78 -6.23 -11.57 -1.03
N ARG A 79 -6.62 -11.26 0.21
CA ARG A 79 -5.70 -10.77 1.26
C ARG A 79 -4.67 -11.79 1.68
N LEU A 80 -5.08 -13.06 1.75
CA LEU A 80 -4.18 -14.18 2.05
C LEU A 80 -3.15 -14.34 0.93
N GLU A 81 -3.59 -14.30 -0.33
CA GLU A 81 -2.70 -14.33 -1.50
C GLU A 81 -1.73 -13.14 -1.53
N ASP A 82 -2.21 -11.92 -1.27
CA ASP A 82 -1.37 -10.73 -1.21
C ASP A 82 -0.30 -10.84 -0.12
N PHE A 83 -0.68 -11.37 1.04
CA PHE A 83 0.27 -11.58 2.12
C PHE A 83 1.29 -12.68 1.77
N ALA A 84 0.87 -13.79 1.17
CA ALA A 84 1.77 -14.83 0.70
C ALA A 84 2.73 -14.31 -0.38
N ARG A 85 2.25 -13.49 -1.34
CA ARG A 85 3.11 -12.83 -2.35
C ARG A 85 4.18 -11.97 -1.70
N ARG A 86 3.83 -11.15 -0.70
CA ARG A 86 4.80 -10.31 0.02
C ARG A 86 5.88 -11.13 0.72
N LEU A 87 5.54 -12.30 1.27
CA LEU A 87 6.54 -13.19 1.87
C LEU A 87 7.50 -13.74 0.79
N ILE A 88 6.97 -14.16 -0.35
CA ILE A 88 7.77 -14.64 -1.48
C ILE A 88 8.72 -13.55 -1.99
N ASP A 89 8.23 -12.31 -2.11
CA ASP A 89 9.05 -11.16 -2.52
C ASP A 89 10.20 -10.88 -1.53
N GLN A 90 10.02 -11.26 -0.26
CA GLN A 90 11.04 -11.22 0.78
C GLN A 90 11.92 -12.49 0.85
N ASN A 91 11.79 -13.39 -0.14
CA ASN A 91 12.44 -14.71 -0.18
C ASN A 91 12.06 -15.64 1.00
N ILE A 92 10.88 -15.45 1.59
CA ILE A 92 10.33 -16.29 2.65
C ILE A 92 9.29 -17.24 2.05
N ASP A 93 9.47 -18.56 2.23
CA ASP A 93 8.46 -19.54 1.85
C ASP A 93 7.24 -19.43 2.78
N PRO A 94 6.04 -19.06 2.27
CA PRO A 94 4.83 -18.92 3.09
C PRO A 94 4.44 -20.21 3.84
N ARG A 95 4.85 -21.38 3.34
CA ARG A 95 4.60 -22.69 3.96
C ARG A 95 5.51 -22.97 5.14
N GLN A 96 6.67 -22.31 5.20
CA GLN A 96 7.68 -22.48 6.24
C GLN A 96 7.75 -21.28 7.19
N ALA A 97 6.95 -20.24 6.94
CA ALA A 97 6.93 -19.01 7.73
C ALA A 97 6.34 -19.17 9.16
N GLY A 98 5.90 -20.38 9.54
CA GLY A 98 5.34 -20.64 10.88
C GLY A 98 4.00 -19.95 11.13
N ILE A 99 3.28 -19.59 10.07
CA ILE A 99 2.04 -18.83 10.13
C ILE A 99 0.86 -19.78 10.26
N ASP A 100 0.01 -19.57 11.27
CA ASP A 100 -1.30 -20.20 11.33
C ASP A 100 -2.25 -19.50 10.35
N TRP A 101 -2.34 -20.06 9.14
CA TRP A 101 -3.18 -19.54 8.07
C TRP A 101 -4.67 -19.54 8.40
N ASN A 102 -5.14 -20.42 9.29
CA ASN A 102 -6.54 -20.44 9.70
C ASN A 102 -6.83 -19.29 10.67
N ALA A 103 -5.98 -19.09 11.67
CA ALA A 103 -6.10 -17.95 12.57
C ALA A 103 -5.93 -16.62 11.83
N PHE A 104 -4.98 -16.56 10.88
CA PHE A 104 -4.82 -15.39 10.02
C PHE A 104 -6.07 -15.12 9.19
N ARG A 105 -6.64 -16.15 8.54
CA ARG A 105 -7.91 -16.05 7.80
C ARG A 105 -9.03 -15.47 8.65
N GLU A 106 -9.18 -15.97 9.88
CA GLU A 106 -10.21 -15.49 10.80
C GLU A 106 -10.03 -14.01 11.15
N SER A 107 -8.78 -13.59 11.42
CA SER A 107 -8.45 -12.19 11.71
C SER A 107 -8.78 -11.22 10.56
N GLN A 108 -8.87 -11.73 9.32
CA GLN A 108 -9.20 -10.91 8.16
C GLN A 108 -10.69 -10.70 7.95
N ARG A 109 -11.58 -11.40 8.68
CA ARG A 109 -13.04 -11.36 8.42
C ARG A 109 -13.63 -9.97 8.51
N ASP A 110 -13.39 -9.26 9.61
CA ASP A 110 -13.99 -7.93 9.84
C ASP A 110 -13.42 -6.90 8.86
N VAL A 111 -12.10 -6.92 8.67
CA VAL A 111 -11.42 -6.01 7.72
C VAL A 111 -11.85 -6.28 6.28
N ALA A 112 -12.06 -7.54 5.91
CA ALA A 112 -12.58 -7.91 4.59
C ALA A 112 -14.03 -7.46 4.42
N ARG A 113 -14.87 -7.62 5.45
CA ARG A 113 -16.26 -7.15 5.43
C ARG A 113 -16.33 -5.65 5.21
N GLU A 114 -15.54 -4.89 5.97
CA GLU A 114 -15.44 -3.44 5.85
C GLU A 114 -14.95 -3.02 4.45
N ALA A 115 -13.89 -3.66 3.96
CA ALA A 115 -13.33 -3.36 2.63
C ALA A 115 -14.34 -3.64 1.50
N VAL A 116 -15.09 -4.75 1.57
CA VAL A 116 -16.13 -5.04 0.57
C VAL A 116 -17.29 -4.04 0.68
N ALA A 117 -17.72 -3.70 1.90
CA ALA A 117 -18.77 -2.70 2.08
C ALA A 117 -18.38 -1.35 1.47
N ALA A 118 -17.18 -0.86 1.79
CA ALA A 118 -16.64 0.37 1.22
C ALA A 118 -16.53 0.30 -0.31
N ALA A 119 -16.07 -0.83 -0.85
CA ALA A 119 -15.95 -1.03 -2.29
C ALA A 119 -17.31 -0.98 -3.00
N LEU A 120 -18.36 -1.58 -2.44
CA LEU A 120 -19.72 -1.53 -3.01
C LEU A 120 -20.27 -0.10 -3.04
N VAL A 121 -20.02 0.69 -1.99
CA VAL A 121 -20.41 2.11 -1.97
C VAL A 121 -19.62 2.91 -3.00
N LEU A 122 -18.31 2.69 -3.10
CA LEU A 122 -17.47 3.35 -4.12
C LEU A 122 -17.88 2.97 -5.53
N ASP A 123 -18.21 1.72 -5.82
CA ASP A 123 -18.68 1.29 -7.14
C ASP A 123 -19.97 2.03 -7.52
N GLU A 124 -20.88 2.25 -6.58
CA GLU A 124 -22.10 3.02 -6.83
C GLU A 124 -21.80 4.52 -7.04
N VAL A 125 -20.85 5.11 -6.30
CA VAL A 125 -20.39 6.49 -6.54
C VAL A 125 -19.78 6.61 -7.93
N THR A 126 -18.89 5.69 -8.29
CA THR A 126 -18.24 5.60 -9.61
C THR A 126 -19.29 5.63 -10.72
N ARG A 127 -20.33 4.81 -10.58
CA ARG A 127 -21.42 4.68 -11.55
C ARG A 127 -22.25 5.95 -11.66
N ARG A 128 -22.59 6.59 -10.53
CA ARG A 128 -23.40 7.83 -10.51
C ARG A 128 -22.67 9.02 -11.09
N GLU A 129 -21.39 9.13 -10.76
CA GLU A 129 -20.53 10.25 -11.15
C GLU A 129 -19.82 10.02 -12.48
N GLN A 130 -20.06 8.88 -13.15
CA GLN A 130 -19.49 8.52 -14.45
C GLN A 130 -17.97 8.61 -14.46
N LEU A 131 -17.34 8.05 -13.42
CA LEU A 131 -15.88 8.03 -13.27
C LEU A 131 -15.26 6.91 -14.11
N ASP A 132 -15.45 7.01 -15.43
CA ASP A 132 -14.89 6.06 -16.38
C ASP A 132 -13.38 6.28 -16.53
N VAL A 133 -12.66 5.18 -16.74
CA VAL A 133 -11.22 5.18 -17.02
C VAL A 133 -11.04 5.31 -18.52
N THR A 134 -10.28 6.29 -18.95
CA THR A 134 -9.98 6.50 -20.37
C THR A 134 -8.80 5.64 -20.80
N ASP A 135 -8.74 5.32 -22.11
CA ASP A 135 -7.60 4.65 -22.70
C ASP A 135 -6.29 5.43 -22.45
N GLU A 136 -6.35 6.77 -22.47
CA GLU A 136 -5.20 7.62 -22.17
C GLU A 136 -4.67 7.45 -20.73
N GLU A 137 -5.57 7.29 -19.75
CA GLU A 137 -5.18 6.98 -18.36
C GLU A 137 -4.50 5.62 -18.27
N VAL A 138 -4.98 4.64 -19.04
CA VAL A 138 -4.40 3.29 -19.11
C VAL A 138 -3.04 3.32 -19.78
N GLU A 139 -2.89 4.00 -20.92
CA GLU A 139 -1.60 4.12 -21.61
C GLU A 139 -0.57 4.84 -20.74
N ARG A 140 -0.99 5.85 -19.95
CA ARG A 140 -0.14 6.52 -18.97
C ARG A 140 0.34 5.55 -17.89
N GLU A 141 -0.57 4.72 -17.37
CA GLU A 141 -0.24 3.72 -16.36
C GLU A 141 0.69 2.62 -16.91
N VAL A 142 0.45 2.17 -18.15
CA VAL A 142 1.37 1.27 -18.88
C VAL A 142 2.74 1.92 -19.05
N GLY A 143 2.80 3.22 -19.37
CA GLY A 143 4.04 4.00 -19.42
C GLY A 143 4.80 3.99 -18.10
N ARG A 144 4.10 4.22 -16.97
CA ARG A 144 4.70 4.13 -15.62
C ARG A 144 5.28 2.74 -15.33
N TYR A 145 4.60 1.66 -15.72
CA TYR A 145 5.13 0.30 -15.59
C TYR A 145 6.35 0.04 -16.47
N ALA A 146 6.34 0.56 -17.70
CA ALA A 146 7.46 0.48 -18.61
C ALA A 146 8.73 1.12 -18.03
N GLU A 147 8.62 2.34 -17.49
CA GLU A 147 9.71 3.04 -16.81
C GLU A 147 10.27 2.22 -15.63
N ARG A 148 9.40 1.72 -14.76
CA ARG A 148 9.80 0.93 -13.58
C ARG A 148 10.46 -0.40 -13.91
N THR A 149 10.09 -1.01 -15.04
CA THR A 149 10.60 -2.32 -15.44
C THR A 149 11.70 -2.26 -16.49
N GLY A 150 12.08 -1.06 -16.96
CA GLY A 150 13.07 -0.88 -18.03
C GLY A 150 12.63 -1.45 -19.38
N ARG A 151 11.32 -1.55 -19.63
CA ARG A 151 10.73 -2.10 -20.86
C ARG A 151 10.07 -1.00 -21.67
N THR A 152 9.80 -1.25 -22.95
CA THR A 152 9.02 -0.29 -23.76
C THR A 152 7.52 -0.39 -23.41
N PRO A 153 6.74 0.72 -23.48
CA PRO A 153 5.30 0.70 -23.23
C PRO A 153 4.56 -0.34 -24.07
N ALA A 154 4.90 -0.46 -25.35
CA ALA A 154 4.33 -1.48 -26.24
C ALA A 154 4.58 -2.91 -25.77
N ALA A 155 5.78 -3.22 -25.26
CA ALA A 155 6.11 -4.55 -24.75
C ALA A 155 5.38 -4.86 -23.43
N VAL A 156 5.18 -3.85 -22.58
CA VAL A 156 4.39 -3.99 -21.34
C VAL A 156 2.91 -4.19 -21.68
N ARG A 157 2.35 -3.38 -22.58
CA ARG A 157 0.96 -3.51 -23.04
C ARG A 157 0.68 -4.89 -23.62
N ALA A 158 1.52 -5.37 -24.53
CA ALA A 158 1.36 -6.68 -25.14
C ALA A 158 1.42 -7.82 -24.09
N ALA A 159 2.26 -7.70 -23.07
CA ALA A 159 2.31 -8.67 -21.97
C ALA A 159 1.02 -8.63 -21.13
N LEU A 160 0.55 -7.43 -20.77
CA LEU A 160 -0.70 -7.24 -20.04
C LEU A 160 -1.92 -7.74 -20.84
N GLU A 161 -1.97 -7.54 -22.15
CA GLU A 161 -3.03 -8.07 -23.00
C GLU A 161 -3.03 -9.60 -23.01
N LYS A 162 -1.86 -10.20 -23.24
CA LYS A 162 -1.70 -11.66 -23.30
C LYS A 162 -2.11 -12.34 -21.99
N GLU A 163 -1.84 -11.69 -20.86
CA GLU A 163 -2.14 -12.20 -19.52
C GLU A 163 -3.53 -11.79 -19.01
N GLY A 164 -4.31 -11.04 -19.79
CA GLY A 164 -5.58 -10.46 -19.34
C GLY A 164 -5.41 -9.42 -18.21
N GLY A 165 -4.18 -8.91 -18.03
CA GLY A 165 -3.80 -7.93 -17.03
C GLY A 165 -4.35 -6.53 -17.29
N LEU A 166 -4.68 -6.17 -18.54
CA LEU A 166 -5.29 -4.86 -18.83
C LEU A 166 -6.56 -4.62 -18.02
N SER A 167 -7.45 -5.62 -17.92
CA SER A 167 -8.67 -5.50 -17.11
C SER A 167 -8.38 -5.17 -15.63
N ARG A 168 -7.26 -5.64 -15.09
CA ARG A 168 -6.82 -5.29 -13.74
C ARG A 168 -6.30 -3.86 -13.66
N VAL A 169 -5.61 -3.38 -14.69
CA VAL A 169 -5.18 -1.97 -14.80
C VAL A 169 -6.39 -1.05 -14.81
N TYR A 170 -7.38 -1.33 -15.67
CA TYR A 170 -8.65 -0.60 -15.69
C TYR A 170 -9.34 -0.59 -14.32
N ALA A 171 -9.48 -1.76 -13.69
CA ALA A 171 -10.12 -1.88 -12.38
C ALA A 171 -9.35 -1.13 -11.28
N GLY A 172 -8.01 -1.13 -11.35
CA GLY A 172 -7.14 -0.40 -10.43
C GLY A 172 -7.30 1.11 -10.57
N LEU A 173 -7.18 1.63 -11.80
CA LEU A 173 -7.35 3.05 -12.10
C LEU A 173 -8.73 3.56 -11.72
N ARG A 174 -9.78 2.78 -12.00
CA ARG A 174 -11.15 3.15 -11.63
C ARG A 174 -11.28 3.27 -10.12
N ARG A 175 -10.74 2.31 -9.37
CA ARG A 175 -10.76 2.33 -7.91
C ARG A 175 -10.03 3.54 -7.35
N GLU A 176 -8.83 3.84 -7.85
CA GLU A 176 -8.04 5.00 -7.43
C GLU A 176 -8.82 6.30 -7.69
N LYS A 177 -9.34 6.47 -8.91
CA LYS A 177 -10.16 7.62 -9.31
C LYS A 177 -11.37 7.82 -8.40
N SER A 178 -12.06 6.74 -8.02
CA SER A 178 -13.22 6.81 -7.13
C SER A 178 -12.86 7.16 -5.70
N ILE A 179 -11.72 6.68 -5.20
CA ILE A 179 -11.19 7.06 -3.88
C ILE A 179 -10.80 8.53 -3.89
N ASP A 180 -10.08 8.98 -4.90
CA ASP A 180 -9.63 10.37 -5.03
C ASP A 180 -10.83 11.33 -5.15
N PHE A 181 -11.85 10.94 -5.91
CA PHE A 181 -13.10 11.68 -5.98
C PHE A 181 -13.77 11.76 -4.59
N ALA A 182 -13.91 10.63 -3.89
CA ALA A 182 -14.51 10.58 -2.56
C ALA A 182 -13.72 11.43 -1.54
N MET A 183 -12.39 11.37 -1.60
CA MET A 183 -11.49 12.21 -0.80
C MET A 183 -11.67 13.70 -1.09
N SER A 184 -11.79 14.09 -2.37
CA SER A 184 -11.98 15.50 -2.75
C SER A 184 -13.30 16.10 -2.25
N ARG A 185 -14.29 15.25 -1.95
CA ARG A 185 -15.61 15.63 -1.43
C ARG A 185 -15.73 15.42 0.08
N ALA A 186 -14.77 14.76 0.72
CA ALA A 186 -14.76 14.53 2.14
C ALA A 186 -14.33 15.80 2.89
N THR A 187 -15.02 16.11 3.99
CA THR A 187 -14.55 17.13 4.92
C THR A 187 -13.46 16.52 5.80
N ILE A 188 -12.20 16.84 5.51
CA ILE A 188 -11.07 16.39 6.34
C ILE A 188 -11.00 17.34 7.54
N ALA A 189 -11.50 16.91 8.69
CA ALA A 189 -11.28 17.61 9.95
C ALA A 189 -9.82 17.40 10.37
N GLY A 190 -8.96 18.41 10.17
CA GLY A 190 -7.58 18.35 10.62
C GLY A 190 -7.54 18.33 12.15
N ASN A 191 -6.93 17.29 12.74
CA ASN A 191 -6.50 17.34 14.13
C ASN A 191 -5.45 18.45 14.25
N SER A 192 -5.89 19.60 14.77
CA SER A 192 -5.02 20.71 15.21
C SER A 192 -4.45 20.40 16.59
#